data_AF-A0A9D4NI50-F1
#
_entry.id   AF-A0A9D4NI50-F1
#
_cell.length_a   1.000
_cell.length_b   1.000
_cell.length_c   1.000
_cell.angle_alpha   90.00
_cell.angle_beta   90.00
_cell.angle_gamma   90.00
#
_symmetry.space_group_name_H-M   'P 1'
#
loop_
_entity.id
_entity.type
_entity.pdbx_description
1 polymer ?
#
loop_
_entity_poly.entity_id
_entity_poly.type
_entity_poly.pdbx_seq_one_letter_code
_entity_poly.pdbx_strand_id
1 'polypeptide(L)'
;MYLPPGYNTKELESSVNNKWRWEWLHERDPRREKWGDMGFKKNTPGSAYCDICLKRIKYQSNGKKAFKSHAEDVTLVENYRTWKSNH
;
A
#
# COMPACT_ATOMS: atom_id res chain seq x y z
N MET A 1 -13.33 -2.90 -4.37
CA MET A 1 -12.91 -4.30 -4.52
C MET A 1 -11.39 -4.38 -4.45
N TYR A 2 -10.87 -5.19 -3.54
CA TYR A 2 -9.45 -5.46 -3.34
C TYR A 2 -9.09 -6.77 -4.03
N LEU A 3 -7.85 -6.87 -4.51
CA LEU A 3 -7.33 -8.11 -5.07
C LEU A 3 -6.61 -8.91 -3.98
N PRO A 4 -6.79 -10.25 -3.94
CA PRO A 4 -6.13 -11.08 -2.96
C PRO A 4 -4.61 -11.10 -3.18
N PRO A 5 -3.80 -11.31 -2.12
CA PRO A 5 -2.36 -11.49 -2.24
C PRO A 5 -2.00 -12.57 -3.27
N GLY A 6 -0.98 -12.31 -4.09
CA GLY A 6 -0.55 -13.25 -5.15
C GLY A 6 -1.40 -13.23 -6.42
N TYR A 7 -2.47 -12.44 -6.48
CA TYR A 7 -3.25 -12.28 -7.71
C TYR A 7 -2.38 -11.77 -8.86
N ASN A 8 -2.57 -12.31 -10.06
CA ASN A 8 -1.83 -11.87 -11.24
C ASN A 8 -2.33 -10.49 -11.70
N THR A 9 -1.55 -9.45 -11.42
CA THR A 9 -1.88 -8.07 -11.79
C THR A 9 -1.28 -7.62 -13.13
N LYS A 10 -0.68 -8.52 -13.92
CA LYS A 10 0.09 -8.15 -15.13
C LYS A 10 -0.73 -7.36 -16.15
N GLU A 11 -1.95 -7.82 -16.43
CA GLU A 11 -2.87 -7.17 -17.38
C GLU A 11 -3.42 -5.86 -16.81
N LEU A 12 -3.84 -5.89 -15.53
CA LEU A 12 -4.34 -4.71 -14.82
C LEU A 12 -3.30 -3.58 -14.80
N GLU A 13 -2.02 -3.92 -14.63
CA GLU A 13 -0.91 -2.96 -14.52
C GLU A 13 -0.21 -2.68 -15.86
N SER A 14 -0.79 -3.12 -16.98
CA SER A 14 -0.21 -2.95 -18.32
C SER A 14 -0.03 -1.46 -18.70
N SER A 15 -0.92 -0.60 -18.22
CA SER A 15 -0.96 0.83 -18.51
C SER A 15 -0.12 1.70 -17.56
N VAL A 16 0.57 1.11 -16.58
CA VAL A 16 1.38 1.86 -15.61
C VAL A 16 2.86 1.50 -15.73
N ASN A 17 3.70 2.53 -15.69
CA ASN A 17 5.16 2.37 -15.76
C ASN A 17 5.68 1.62 -14.53
N ASN A 18 5.16 1.93 -13.35
CA ASN A 18 5.54 1.27 -12.11
C ASN A 18 4.46 0.25 -11.72
N LYS A 19 4.71 -1.02 -12.06
CA LYS A 19 3.77 -2.13 -11.83
C LYS A 19 3.80 -2.57 -10.37
N TRP A 20 2.63 -2.96 -9.85
CA TRP A 20 2.49 -3.56 -8.53
C TRP A 20 3.44 -4.75 -8.33
N ARG A 21 4.07 -4.81 -7.15
CA ARG A 21 4.80 -5.99 -6.68
C ARG A 21 4.31 -6.37 -5.30
N TRP A 22 3.86 -7.61 -5.13
CA TRP A 22 3.40 -8.14 -3.85
C TRP A 22 4.51 -8.14 -2.79
N GLU A 23 5.77 -8.25 -3.22
CA GLU A 23 6.96 -8.13 -2.37
C GLU A 23 6.98 -6.83 -1.56
N TRP A 24 6.42 -5.73 -2.09
CA TRP A 24 6.34 -4.45 -1.38
C TRP A 24 5.56 -4.58 -0.07
N LEU A 25 4.59 -5.50 0.02
CA LEU A 25 3.84 -5.76 1.26
C LEU A 25 4.71 -6.35 2.37
N HIS A 26 5.79 -7.05 2.03
CA HIS A 26 6.68 -7.65 3.03
C HIS A 26 7.75 -6.69 3.54
N GLU A 27 7.91 -5.56 2.88
CA GLU A 27 8.90 -4.57 3.28
C GLU A 27 8.47 -3.86 4.56
N ARG A 28 9.45 -3.60 5.41
CA ARG A 28 9.26 -2.83 6.63
C ARG A 28 9.61 -1.37 6.39
N ASP A 29 8.80 -0.49 6.94
CA ASP A 29 9.16 0.92 7.05
C ASP A 29 10.28 1.10 8.10
N PRO A 30 10.87 2.31 8.22
CA PRO A 30 11.87 2.62 9.25
C PRO A 30 11.40 2.37 10.69
N ARG A 31 10.08 2.25 10.91
CA ARG A 31 9.46 1.97 12.21
C ARG A 31 9.16 0.49 12.42
N ARG A 32 9.65 -0.38 11.52
CA ARG A 32 9.53 -1.85 11.52
C ARG A 32 8.14 -2.39 11.22
N GLU A 33 7.20 -1.57 10.78
CA GLU A 33 5.84 -1.98 10.40
C GLU A 33 5.81 -2.41 8.93
N LYS A 34 5.08 -3.49 8.60
CA LYS A 34 5.01 -3.99 7.22
C LYS A 34 3.90 -3.29 6.46
N TRP A 35 4.12 -3.02 5.18
CA TRP A 35 3.05 -2.54 4.30
C TRP A 35 1.90 -3.53 4.18
N GLY A 36 2.16 -4.83 4.25
CA GLY A 36 1.17 -5.90 4.14
C GLY A 36 0.15 -5.90 5.25
N ASP A 37 0.46 -5.26 6.37
CA ASP A 37 -0.46 -5.15 7.50
C ASP A 37 -1.53 -4.05 7.27
N MET A 38 -1.31 -3.18 6.26
CA MET A 38 -2.15 -1.99 6.01
C MET A 38 -2.54 -1.77 4.55
N GLY A 39 -1.80 -2.35 3.61
CA GLY A 39 -1.81 -2.01 2.19
C GLY A 39 -2.50 -3.08 1.34
N PHE A 40 -3.56 -2.68 0.64
CA PHE A 40 -4.34 -3.55 -0.24
C PHE A 40 -4.23 -3.13 -1.69
N LYS A 41 -4.00 -4.09 -2.58
CA LYS A 41 -4.04 -3.84 -4.02
C LYS A 41 -5.48 -3.59 -4.46
N LYS A 42 -5.75 -2.43 -5.08
CA LYS A 42 -7.05 -2.16 -5.71
C LYS A 42 -7.12 -2.77 -7.10
N ASN A 43 -8.33 -3.11 -7.53
CA ASN A 43 -8.65 -3.43 -8.93
C ASN A 43 -8.64 -2.17 -9.83
N THR A 44 -7.62 -1.33 -9.69
CA THR A 44 -7.42 -0.12 -10.47
C THR A 44 -5.92 0.06 -10.69
N PRO A 45 -5.47 0.26 -11.94
CA PRO A 45 -4.05 0.36 -12.28
C PRO A 45 -3.31 1.40 -11.45
N GLY A 46 -2.14 1.02 -10.95
CA GLY A 46 -1.22 1.96 -10.32
C GLY A 46 -1.74 2.60 -9.02
N SER A 47 -2.74 1.97 -8.40
CA SER A 47 -3.29 2.40 -7.12
C SER A 47 -3.42 1.27 -6.12
N ALA A 48 -3.21 1.62 -4.85
CA ALA A 48 -3.41 0.79 -3.69
C ALA A 48 -4.26 1.54 -2.66
N TYR A 49 -4.65 0.84 -1.59
CA TYR A 49 -5.44 1.38 -0.51
C TYR A 49 -4.73 1.13 0.82
N CYS A 50 -4.77 2.10 1.71
CA CYS A 50 -4.33 1.95 3.08
C CYS A 50 -5.54 1.90 3.99
N ASP A 51 -5.67 0.84 4.77
CA ASP A 51 -6.81 0.62 5.65
C ASP A 51 -6.69 1.40 6.98
N ILE A 52 -5.47 1.78 7.37
CA ILE A 52 -5.25 2.59 8.58
C ILE A 52 -5.81 4.01 8.42
N CYS A 53 -5.45 4.69 7.32
CA CYS A 53 -5.90 6.06 7.09
C CYS A 53 -7.05 6.17 6.09
N LEU A 54 -7.55 5.03 5.59
CA LEU A 54 -8.62 4.94 4.60
C LEU A 54 -8.34 5.71 3.30
N LYS A 55 -7.06 5.92 2.94
CA LYS A 55 -6.66 6.71 1.76
C LYS A 55 -6.21 5.81 0.61
N ARG A 56 -6.39 6.34 -0.61
CA ARG A 56 -5.83 5.76 -1.83
C ARG A 56 -4.37 6.20 -1.99
N ILE A 57 -3.48 5.23 -2.20
CA ILE A 57 -2.07 5.45 -2.54
C ILE A 57 -1.94 5.37 -4.06
N LYS A 58 -1.43 6.43 -4.70
CA LYS A 58 -1.10 6.43 -6.14
C LYS A 58 0.39 6.15 -6.31
N TYR A 59 0.75 5.00 -6.88
CA TYR A 59 2.15 4.60 -7.09
C TYR A 59 2.57 4.58 -8.56
N GLN A 60 1.66 4.89 -9.49
CA GLN A 60 1.80 4.77 -10.95
C GLN A 60 3.20 5.13 -11.51
N SER A 61 3.82 6.20 -11.00
CA SER A 61 5.17 6.65 -11.36
C SER A 61 6.22 6.36 -10.28
N ASN A 62 5.85 6.42 -9.00
CA ASN A 62 6.79 6.42 -7.88
C ASN A 62 6.91 5.08 -7.14
N GLY A 63 6.18 4.04 -7.56
CA GLY A 63 6.28 2.66 -7.06
C GLY A 63 6.41 2.58 -5.54
N LYS A 64 7.43 1.84 -5.10
CA LYS A 64 7.82 1.71 -3.69
C LYS A 64 8.03 3.02 -2.93
N LYS A 65 8.47 4.11 -3.59
CA LYS A 65 8.66 5.42 -2.94
C LYS A 65 7.31 6.02 -2.51
N ALA A 66 6.24 5.78 -3.28
CA ALA A 66 4.90 6.22 -2.92
C ALA A 66 4.40 5.54 -1.64
N PHE A 67 4.75 4.27 -1.44
CA PHE A 67 4.51 3.57 -0.19
C PHE A 67 5.31 4.23 0.91
N LYS A 68 6.64 4.25 0.85
CA LYS A 68 7.49 4.87 1.89
C LYS A 68 7.02 6.23 2.36
N SER A 69 6.77 7.14 1.42
CA SER A 69 6.27 8.48 1.72
C SER A 69 4.92 8.47 2.46
N HIS A 70 4.10 7.45 2.25
CA HIS A 70 2.81 7.28 2.91
C HIS A 70 2.94 6.78 4.37
N ALA A 71 3.81 5.83 4.69
CA ALA A 71 4.02 5.45 6.12
C ALA A 71 4.80 6.50 6.90
N GLU A 72 5.57 7.34 6.21
CA GLU A 72 6.21 8.50 6.82
C GLU A 72 5.22 9.65 7.09
N ASP A 73 3.99 9.60 6.55
CA ASP A 73 2.94 10.58 6.83
C ASP A 73 2.51 10.50 8.30
N VAL A 74 2.75 11.58 9.04
CA VAL A 74 2.51 11.71 10.48
C VAL A 74 1.05 11.41 10.85
N THR A 75 0.10 11.72 9.97
CA THR A 75 -1.33 11.44 10.21
C THR A 75 -1.65 9.94 10.20
N LEU A 76 -0.83 9.13 9.53
CA LEU A 76 -0.99 7.69 9.49
C LEU A 76 -0.45 7.03 10.77
N VAL A 77 0.60 7.61 11.34
CA VAL A 77 1.27 7.15 12.56
C VAL A 77 0.37 7.28 13.78
N GLU A 78 -0.30 8.42 13.94
CA GLU A 78 -1.21 8.64 15.06
C GLU A 78 -2.44 7.74 14.95
N ASN A 79 -3.00 7.63 13.74
CA ASN A 79 -4.13 6.75 13.47
C ASN A 79 -3.78 5.26 13.64
N TYR A 80 -2.55 4.83 13.34
CA TYR A 80 -2.12 3.44 13.50
C TYR A 80 -2.15 2.98 14.97
N ARG A 81 -1.72 3.82 15.91
CA ARG A 81 -1.77 3.48 17.34
C ARG A 81 -3.20 3.25 17.82
N THR A 82 -4.13 4.08 17.35
CA THR A 82 -5.55 3.93 17.64
C THR A 82 -6.14 2.70 16.95
N TRP A 83 -5.80 2.45 15.68
CA TRP A 83 -6.26 1.30 14.91
C TRP A 83 -5.82 -0.03 15.55
N LYS A 84 -4.54 -0.15 15.93
CA LYS A 84 -3.96 -1.35 16.57
C LYS A 84 -4.50 -1.62 17.98
N SER A 85 -5.10 -0.63 18.63
CA SER A 85 -5.76 -0.83 19.93
C SER A 85 -7.21 -1.31 19.78
N ASN A 86 -7.79 -1.22 18.58
CA ASN A 86 -9.19 -1.56 18.30
C ASN A 86 -9.35 -2.82 17.43
N HIS A 87 -8.25 -3.42 16.96
CA HIS A 87 -8.18 -4.65 16.17
C HIS A 87 -7.03 -5.53 16.68
#